data_AF-A0AAV1QD41-F1
#
_entry.id   AF-A0AAV1QD41-F1
#
_cell.length_a   1.000
_cell.length_b   1.000
_cell.length_c   1.000
_cell.angle_alpha   90.00
_cell.angle_beta   90.00
_cell.angle_gamma   90.00
#
_symmetry.space_group_name_H-M   'P 1'
#
loop_
_entity.id
_entity.type
_entity.pdbx_description
1 polymer ?
#
loop_
_entity_poly.entity_id
_entity_poly.type
_entity_poly.pdbx_seq_one_letter_code
_entity_poly.pdbx_strand_id
1 'polypeptide(L)'
;MLSPKESRKKKILIGALAVSLVTVILGLGLGLGLDLQKCRNKVVPQVSCRTRCNEHYDGDVPGCRCDANCQSSKSCCFDYHDICTVPTEQWECTKLRCGEKRLTESKCQCSDDCLSAGDCCTNYQHVCHGEKQWVEDVCENLAEPKCPAGFKQQPLLLVSLDGLRAEYLQTWSTLIPVLDKLS
;
A
#
# COMPACT_ATOMS: atom_id res chain seq x y z
N MET A 1 -37.76 -36.92 62.70
CA MET A 1 -37.50 -38.19 61.96
C MET A 1 -37.98 -38.00 60.52
N LEU A 2 -37.08 -37.80 59.55
CA LEU A 2 -37.47 -37.72 58.12
C LEU A 2 -37.64 -39.12 57.55
N SER A 3 -38.74 -39.35 56.83
CA SER A 3 -39.08 -40.63 56.21
C SER A 3 -38.02 -41.06 55.18
N PRO A 4 -37.59 -42.34 55.15
CA PRO A 4 -36.52 -42.84 54.27
C PRO A 4 -36.80 -42.64 52.77
N LYS A 5 -38.08 -42.47 52.39
CA LYS A 5 -38.53 -42.17 51.02
C LYS A 5 -38.26 -40.72 50.61
N GLU A 6 -38.23 -39.78 51.57
CA GLU A 6 -38.01 -38.35 51.35
C GLU A 6 -36.51 -38.01 51.21
N SER A 7 -35.65 -38.69 51.99
CA SER A 7 -34.19 -38.57 51.88
C SER A 7 -33.67 -39.05 50.51
N ARG A 8 -34.24 -40.15 49.97
CA ARG A 8 -33.88 -40.67 48.64
C ARG A 8 -34.26 -39.70 47.51
N LYS A 9 -35.44 -39.06 47.59
CA LYS A 9 -35.87 -38.03 46.64
C LYS A 9 -34.97 -36.78 46.67
N LYS A 10 -34.57 -36.32 47.86
CA LYS A 10 -33.64 -35.20 48.02
C LYS A 10 -32.27 -35.49 47.41
N LYS A 11 -31.73 -36.70 47.60
CA LYS A 11 -30.45 -37.13 46.99
C LYS A 11 -30.51 -37.15 45.46
N ILE A 12 -31.62 -37.64 44.88
CA ILE A 12 -31.81 -37.65 43.42
C ILE A 12 -31.90 -36.21 42.88
N LEU A 13 -32.63 -35.33 43.57
CA LEU A 13 -32.77 -33.93 43.16
C LEU A 13 -31.43 -33.18 43.20
N ILE A 14 -30.64 -33.38 44.25
CA ILE A 14 -29.30 -32.78 44.37
C ILE A 14 -28.37 -33.31 43.28
N GLY A 15 -28.41 -34.62 43.00
CA GLY A 15 -27.64 -35.22 41.91
C GLY A 15 -28.02 -34.63 40.55
N ALA A 16 -29.32 -34.48 40.27
CA ALA A 16 -29.81 -33.89 39.03
C ALA A 16 -29.41 -32.42 38.88
N LEU A 17 -29.49 -31.63 39.96
CA LEU A 17 -29.05 -30.23 39.98
C LEU A 17 -27.54 -30.11 39.77
N ALA A 18 -26.74 -30.97 40.39
CA ALA A 18 -25.29 -30.98 40.22
C ALA A 18 -24.89 -31.34 38.79
N VAL A 19 -25.53 -32.36 38.19
CA VAL A 19 -25.30 -32.74 36.78
C VAL A 19 -25.70 -31.60 35.85
N SER A 20 -26.87 -30.97 36.07
CA SER A 20 -27.31 -29.81 35.29
C SER A 20 -26.30 -28.67 35.36
N LEU A 21 -25.84 -28.31 36.55
CA LEU A 21 -24.85 -27.24 36.72
C LEU A 21 -23.52 -27.55 36.02
N VAL A 22 -23.03 -28.79 36.11
CA VAL A 22 -21.80 -29.21 35.42
C VAL A 22 -21.97 -29.15 33.91
N THR A 23 -23.11 -29.60 33.37
CA THR A 23 -23.37 -29.52 31.92
C THR A 23 -23.44 -28.08 31.41
N VAL A 24 -24.02 -27.17 32.20
CA VAL A 24 -24.07 -25.73 31.85
C VAL A 24 -22.67 -25.11 31.90
N ILE A 25 -21.86 -25.40 32.92
CA ILE A 25 -20.50 -24.88 33.04
C ILE A 25 -19.61 -25.40 31.91
N LEU A 26 -19.66 -26.70 31.61
CA LEU A 26 -18.90 -27.29 30.50
C LEU A 26 -19.39 -26.79 29.13
N GLY A 27 -20.70 -26.66 28.94
CA GLY A 27 -21.28 -26.15 27.71
C GLY A 27 -20.93 -24.68 27.45
N LEU A 28 -21.01 -23.82 28.47
CA LEU A 28 -20.61 -22.41 28.37
C LEU A 28 -19.10 -22.27 28.21
N GLY A 29 -18.29 -23.02 28.97
CA GLY A 29 -16.84 -22.96 28.90
C GLY A 29 -16.27 -23.42 27.55
N LEU A 30 -16.78 -24.54 27.01
CA LEU A 30 -16.36 -25.04 25.68
C LEU A 30 -16.95 -24.19 24.55
N GLY A 31 -18.21 -23.74 24.67
CA GLY A 31 -18.86 -22.89 23.66
C GLY A 31 -18.16 -21.55 23.49
N LEU A 32 -17.90 -20.82 24.58
CA LEU A 32 -17.17 -19.54 24.56
C LEU A 32 -15.70 -19.72 24.17
N GLY A 33 -15.06 -20.82 24.58
CA GLY A 33 -13.66 -21.11 24.24
C GLY A 33 -13.45 -21.34 22.74
N LEU A 34 -14.34 -22.10 22.09
CA LEU A 34 -14.29 -22.35 20.64
C LEU A 34 -14.57 -21.09 19.82
N ASP A 35 -15.49 -20.23 20.26
CA ASP A 35 -15.85 -18.99 19.56
C ASP A 35 -14.72 -17.95 19.64
N LEU A 36 -14.08 -17.81 20.81
CA LEU A 36 -12.87 -16.99 20.97
C LEU A 36 -11.71 -17.46 20.08
N GLN A 37 -11.53 -18.77 19.92
CA GLN A 37 -10.49 -19.33 19.06
C GLN A 37 -10.77 -19.04 17.56
N LYS A 38 -12.05 -19.04 17.16
CA LYS A 38 -12.47 -18.67 15.80
C LYS A 38 -12.26 -17.18 15.50
N CYS A 39 -12.48 -16.31 16.48
CA CYS A 39 -12.16 -14.89 16.38
C CYS A 39 -10.65 -14.61 16.37
N ARG A 40 -9.86 -15.40 17.11
CA ARG A 40 -8.39 -15.26 17.16
C ARG A 40 -7.72 -15.65 15.84
N ASN A 41 -8.26 -16.62 15.11
CA ASN A 41 -7.71 -17.12 13.85
C ASN A 41 -8.44 -16.57 12.61
N LYS A 42 -8.85 -15.30 12.62
CA LYS A 42 -9.45 -14.68 11.45
C LYS A 42 -8.35 -14.37 10.42
N VAL A 43 -8.18 -15.24 9.44
CA VAL A 43 -7.30 -15.00 8.29
C VAL A 43 -7.93 -13.89 7.44
N VAL A 44 -7.24 -12.76 7.31
CA VAL A 44 -7.69 -11.63 6.48
C VAL A 44 -7.41 -11.96 5.02
N PRO A 45 -8.42 -11.94 4.13
CA PRO A 45 -8.20 -12.21 2.73
C PRO A 45 -7.26 -11.19 2.09
N GLN A 46 -6.36 -11.66 1.24
CA GLN A 46 -5.48 -10.81 0.47
C GLN A 46 -6.23 -10.22 -0.72
N VAL A 47 -6.29 -8.90 -0.80
CA VAL A 47 -7.07 -8.17 -1.83
C VAL A 47 -6.23 -7.25 -2.70
N SER A 48 -4.96 -7.04 -2.35
CA SER A 48 -4.08 -6.04 -2.95
C SER A 48 -2.64 -6.56 -3.05
N CYS A 49 -1.91 -6.06 -4.05
CA CYS A 49 -0.47 -6.27 -4.20
C CYS A 49 0.40 -5.24 -3.50
N ARG A 50 -0.18 -4.30 -2.75
CA ARG A 50 0.57 -3.35 -1.93
C ARG A 50 1.52 -4.13 -1.02
N THR A 51 2.83 -3.98 -1.27
CA THR A 51 3.96 -4.69 -0.63
C THR A 51 4.15 -6.19 -0.92
N ARG A 52 3.42 -6.77 -1.88
CA ARG A 52 3.36 -8.23 -2.12
C ARG A 52 3.78 -8.67 -3.53
N CYS A 53 4.29 -7.76 -4.35
CA CYS A 53 4.79 -8.12 -5.67
C CYS A 53 5.84 -9.24 -5.58
N ASN A 54 5.69 -10.25 -6.44
CA ASN A 54 6.56 -11.43 -6.52
C ASN A 54 6.56 -12.34 -5.28
N GLU A 55 5.60 -12.15 -4.36
CA GLU A 55 5.41 -13.05 -3.23
C GLU A 55 5.00 -14.45 -3.72
N HIS A 56 5.61 -15.50 -3.15
CA HIS A 56 5.23 -16.87 -3.46
C HIS A 56 3.82 -17.18 -2.94
N TYR A 57 3.05 -17.93 -3.72
CA TYR A 57 1.73 -18.40 -3.30
C TYR A 57 1.86 -19.68 -2.46
N ASP A 58 1.44 -19.62 -1.20
CA ASP A 58 1.45 -20.75 -0.25
C ASP A 58 0.11 -21.51 -0.18
N GLY A 59 -0.99 -20.89 -0.63
CA GLY A 59 -2.34 -21.47 -0.58
C GLY A 59 -3.03 -21.41 0.78
N ASP A 60 -2.32 -20.95 1.82
CA ASP A 60 -2.83 -20.89 3.19
C ASP A 60 -3.71 -19.66 3.43
N VAL A 61 -3.42 -18.58 2.71
CA VAL A 61 -4.18 -17.32 2.80
C VAL A 61 -5.14 -17.18 1.61
N PRO A 62 -6.47 -17.12 1.84
CA PRO A 62 -7.43 -16.91 0.77
C PRO A 62 -7.25 -15.50 0.18
N GLY A 63 -7.40 -15.37 -1.13
CA GLY A 63 -7.31 -14.07 -1.80
C GLY A 63 -6.69 -14.14 -3.18
N CYS A 64 -6.27 -12.97 -3.65
CA CYS A 64 -5.61 -12.80 -4.94
C CYS A 64 -4.08 -12.89 -4.85
N ARG A 65 -3.46 -13.19 -5.99
CA ARG A 65 -2.03 -13.42 -6.17
C ARG A 65 -1.31 -12.19 -6.75
N CYS A 66 -0.02 -12.11 -6.48
CA CYS A 66 0.84 -10.99 -6.89
C CYS A 66 2.18 -11.44 -7.51
N ASP A 67 2.30 -12.73 -7.83
CA ASP A 67 3.40 -13.28 -8.60
C ASP A 67 3.09 -13.31 -10.10
N ALA A 68 4.13 -13.48 -10.92
CA ALA A 68 3.99 -13.48 -12.38
C ALA A 68 2.99 -14.52 -12.93
N ASN A 69 2.74 -15.64 -12.23
CA ASN A 69 1.80 -16.67 -12.68
C ASN A 69 0.34 -16.32 -12.32
N CYS A 70 0.06 -15.21 -11.64
CA CYS A 70 -1.31 -14.78 -11.35
C CYS A 70 -2.10 -14.49 -12.64
N GLN A 71 -1.42 -14.07 -13.71
CA GLN A 71 -2.05 -13.70 -14.98
C GLN A 71 -2.60 -14.93 -15.71
N SER A 72 -1.80 -15.99 -15.81
CA SER A 72 -2.21 -17.25 -16.44
C SER A 72 -3.34 -17.94 -15.67
N SER A 73 -3.32 -17.84 -14.35
CA SER A 73 -4.34 -18.39 -13.46
C SER A 73 -5.56 -17.48 -13.27
N LYS A 74 -5.57 -16.27 -13.87
CA LYS A 74 -6.61 -15.25 -13.71
C LYS A 74 -6.95 -14.97 -12.25
N SER A 75 -5.92 -14.93 -11.40
CA SER A 75 -6.05 -14.78 -9.95
C SER A 75 -5.31 -13.56 -9.40
N CYS A 76 -4.81 -12.67 -10.28
CA CYS A 76 -4.15 -11.44 -9.87
C CYS A 76 -5.04 -10.55 -9.01
N CYS A 77 -4.42 -9.82 -8.09
CA CYS A 77 -5.12 -8.72 -7.42
C CYS A 77 -5.48 -7.63 -8.44
N PHE A 78 -6.51 -6.85 -8.12
CA PHE A 78 -7.02 -5.82 -9.01
C PHE A 78 -5.98 -4.75 -9.35
N ASP A 79 -5.02 -4.53 -8.47
CA ASP A 79 -3.94 -3.53 -8.55
C ASP A 79 -2.59 -4.12 -8.98
N TYR A 80 -2.54 -5.40 -9.38
CA TYR A 80 -1.29 -6.07 -9.74
C TYR A 80 -0.54 -5.34 -10.85
N HIS A 81 -1.23 -4.92 -11.92
CA HIS A 81 -0.59 -4.25 -13.05
C HIS A 81 0.00 -2.89 -12.63
N ASP A 82 -0.78 -2.09 -11.89
CA ASP A 82 -0.40 -0.74 -11.46
C ASP A 82 0.76 -0.74 -10.45
N ILE A 83 0.83 -1.75 -9.58
CA ILE A 83 1.82 -1.83 -8.50
C ILE A 83 3.05 -2.67 -8.88
N CYS A 84 2.89 -3.74 -9.68
CA CYS A 84 3.98 -4.69 -9.93
C CYS A 84 4.53 -4.64 -11.37
N THR A 85 3.81 -4.09 -12.35
CA THR A 85 4.24 -4.06 -13.76
C THR A 85 4.61 -2.66 -14.21
N VAL A 86 3.70 -1.70 -14.06
CA VAL A 86 3.88 -0.29 -14.46
C VAL A 86 5.21 0.32 -13.98
N PRO A 87 5.67 0.10 -12.73
CA PRO A 87 6.95 0.66 -12.26
C PRO A 87 8.18 0.24 -13.08
N THR A 88 8.11 -0.91 -13.75
CA THR A 88 9.21 -1.46 -14.57
C THR A 88 9.27 -0.84 -15.97
N GLU A 89 8.22 -0.11 -16.36
CA GLU A 89 8.01 0.45 -17.70
C GLU A 89 7.99 2.00 -17.70
N GLN A 90 7.67 2.63 -16.57
CA GLN A 90 7.41 4.06 -16.47
C GLN A 90 8.29 4.77 -15.44
N TRP A 91 8.46 6.09 -15.62
CA TRP A 91 9.34 6.96 -14.83
C TRP A 91 8.60 7.86 -13.84
N GLU A 92 7.38 7.47 -13.47
CA GLU A 92 6.47 8.30 -12.67
C GLU A 92 5.92 7.55 -11.46
N CYS A 93 5.78 8.27 -10.36
CA CYS A 93 4.97 7.86 -9.22
C CYS A 93 3.49 8.05 -9.52
N THR A 94 2.67 7.16 -8.94
CA THR A 94 1.22 7.32 -8.82
C THR A 94 0.86 7.31 -7.34
N LYS A 95 -0.35 7.75 -6.98
CA LYS A 95 -0.82 7.70 -5.59
C LYS A 95 -0.78 6.30 -4.97
N LEU A 96 -0.90 5.25 -5.80
CA LEU A 96 -0.84 3.85 -5.35
C LEU A 96 0.59 3.42 -4.97
N ARG A 97 1.60 4.04 -5.57
CA ARG A 97 3.03 3.73 -5.37
C ARG A 97 3.67 4.49 -4.21
N CYS A 98 3.00 5.49 -3.65
CA CYS A 98 3.55 6.26 -2.53
C CYS A 98 3.76 5.36 -1.29
N GLY A 99 5.01 5.32 -0.81
CA GLY A 99 5.42 4.43 0.28
C GLY A 99 5.50 2.96 -0.15
N GLU A 100 5.77 2.69 -1.43
CA GLU A 100 5.94 1.32 -1.91
C GLU A 100 7.14 0.61 -1.27
N LYS A 101 7.04 -0.71 -1.20
CA LYS A 101 8.23 -1.53 -1.02
C LYS A 101 9.01 -1.50 -2.33
N ARG A 102 10.30 -1.18 -2.24
CA ARG A 102 11.19 -1.09 -3.41
C ARG A 102 11.11 -2.34 -4.27
N LEU A 103 10.94 -2.12 -5.56
CA LEU A 103 11.06 -3.16 -6.58
C LEU A 103 12.37 -2.93 -7.33
N THR A 104 13.21 -3.96 -7.40
CA THR A 104 14.54 -3.87 -8.02
C THR A 104 14.47 -3.53 -9.51
N GLU A 105 13.38 -3.91 -10.17
CA GLU A 105 13.17 -3.69 -11.61
C GLU A 105 12.53 -2.33 -11.94
N SER A 106 12.12 -1.55 -10.93
CA SER A 106 11.53 -0.23 -11.17
C SER A 106 12.53 0.73 -11.81
N LYS A 107 12.07 1.56 -12.76
CA LYS A 107 12.91 2.59 -13.39
C LYS A 107 13.32 3.71 -12.42
N CYS A 108 12.42 4.01 -11.48
CA CYS A 108 12.61 4.94 -10.38
C CYS A 108 11.70 4.54 -9.21
N GLN A 109 11.98 5.04 -8.01
CA GLN A 109 11.33 4.59 -6.78
C GLN A 109 10.35 5.63 -6.23
N CYS A 110 9.32 5.15 -5.55
CA CYS A 110 8.36 5.97 -4.79
C CYS A 110 8.31 5.58 -3.30
N SER A 111 9.35 4.89 -2.84
CA SER A 111 9.53 4.49 -1.45
C SER A 111 10.07 5.64 -0.60
N ASP A 112 9.87 5.56 0.72
CA ASP A 112 10.20 6.65 1.65
C ASP A 112 11.70 6.98 1.72
N ASP A 113 12.56 6.05 1.31
CA ASP A 113 14.02 6.19 1.29
C ASP A 113 14.57 6.73 -0.04
N CYS A 114 13.75 6.90 -1.08
CA CYS A 114 14.22 7.21 -2.43
C CYS A 114 15.02 8.53 -2.50
N LEU A 115 14.70 9.51 -1.65
CA LEU A 115 15.40 10.80 -1.61
C LEU A 115 16.84 10.63 -1.11
N SER A 116 17.01 9.82 -0.07
CA SER A 116 18.34 9.49 0.48
C SER A 116 19.15 8.59 -0.45
N ALA A 117 18.47 7.71 -1.19
CA ALA A 117 19.08 6.86 -2.21
C ALA A 117 19.38 7.60 -3.53
N GLY A 118 18.77 8.77 -3.75
CA GLY A 118 18.95 9.58 -4.95
C GLY A 118 18.25 9.01 -6.20
N ASP A 119 17.18 8.24 -6.04
CA ASP A 119 16.53 7.50 -7.14
C ASP A 119 15.00 7.60 -7.17
N CYS A 120 14.45 8.65 -6.55
CA CYS A 120 13.04 8.98 -6.69
C CYS A 120 12.65 9.25 -8.14
N CYS A 121 11.42 8.90 -8.51
CA CYS A 121 10.81 9.45 -9.72
C CYS A 121 10.71 10.99 -9.61
N THR A 122 10.84 11.70 -10.73
CA THR A 122 10.91 13.17 -10.75
C THR A 122 9.65 13.85 -10.21
N ASN A 123 8.50 13.17 -10.27
CA ASN A 123 7.22 13.66 -9.76
C ASN A 123 6.91 13.19 -8.31
N TYR A 124 7.84 12.52 -7.62
CA TYR A 124 7.61 11.94 -6.27
C TYR A 124 7.08 12.96 -5.27
N GLN A 125 7.73 14.12 -5.14
CA GLN A 125 7.34 15.14 -4.17
C GLN A 125 5.93 15.68 -4.44
N HIS A 126 5.62 15.93 -5.71
CA HIS A 126 4.30 16.39 -6.11
C HIS A 126 3.21 15.35 -5.83
N VAL A 127 3.44 14.09 -6.23
CA VAL A 127 2.42 13.03 -6.16
C VAL A 127 2.24 12.50 -4.74
N CYS A 128 3.31 12.33 -3.98
CA CYS A 128 3.30 11.66 -2.68
C CYS A 128 3.31 12.62 -1.48
N HIS A 129 3.87 13.82 -1.64
CA HIS A 129 3.96 14.83 -0.57
C HIS A 129 3.12 16.08 -0.83
N GLY A 130 2.43 16.16 -1.97
CA GLY A 130 1.52 17.26 -2.30
C GLY A 130 2.23 18.58 -2.60
N GLU A 131 3.53 18.53 -2.93
CA GLU A 131 4.25 19.71 -3.43
C GLU A 131 3.68 20.15 -4.78
N LYS A 132 3.85 21.42 -5.13
CA LYS A 132 3.45 21.90 -6.45
C LYS A 132 4.45 21.45 -7.50
N GLN A 133 3.98 21.25 -8.73
CA GLN A 133 4.91 21.08 -9.83
C GLN A 133 5.63 22.41 -10.09
N TRP A 134 6.89 22.34 -10.54
CA TRP A 134 7.65 23.55 -10.88
C TRP A 134 6.87 24.47 -11.83
N VAL A 135 6.11 23.91 -12.79
CA VAL A 135 5.33 24.71 -13.75
C VAL A 135 4.21 25.51 -13.09
N GLU A 136 3.67 25.03 -11.96
CA GLU A 136 2.54 25.66 -11.24
C GLU A 136 2.98 26.77 -10.26
N ASP A 137 4.28 26.88 -9.96
CA ASP A 137 4.80 27.91 -9.06
C ASP A 137 4.76 29.32 -9.65
N VAL A 138 5.00 30.34 -8.84
CA VAL A 138 5.13 31.72 -9.34
C VAL A 138 6.53 31.95 -9.94
N CYS A 139 6.66 32.91 -10.85
CA CYS A 139 7.97 33.32 -11.35
C CYS A 139 8.72 34.10 -10.27
N GLU A 140 9.88 33.59 -9.85
CA GLU A 140 10.74 34.19 -8.83
C GLU A 140 11.95 34.90 -9.44
N ASN A 141 12.48 35.90 -8.74
CA ASN A 141 13.74 36.53 -9.11
C ASN A 141 14.92 35.66 -8.64
N LEU A 142 15.75 35.19 -9.58
CA LEU A 142 16.89 34.30 -9.33
C LEU A 142 18.25 35.02 -9.44
N ALA A 143 18.33 36.31 -9.12
CA ALA A 143 19.58 37.08 -9.19
C ALA A 143 20.69 36.50 -8.29
N GLU A 144 20.33 35.93 -7.13
CA GLU A 144 21.26 35.26 -6.24
C GLU A 144 21.17 33.72 -6.38
N PRO A 145 22.28 33.03 -6.73
CA PRO A 145 22.31 31.56 -6.81
C PRO A 145 21.99 30.91 -5.46
N LYS A 146 21.03 29.98 -5.46
CA LYS A 146 20.82 29.03 -4.36
C LYS A 146 21.38 27.66 -4.74
N CYS A 147 22.66 27.43 -4.47
CA CYS A 147 23.33 26.17 -4.79
C CYS A 147 23.60 25.33 -3.52
N PRO A 148 23.43 23.99 -3.56
CA PRO A 148 23.83 23.11 -2.46
C PRO A 148 25.34 23.15 -2.18
N ALA A 149 25.73 22.68 -0.99
CA ALA A 149 27.14 22.54 -0.63
C ALA A 149 27.90 21.70 -1.66
N GLY A 150 29.10 22.14 -2.03
CA GLY A 150 29.96 21.49 -3.02
C GLY A 150 29.97 22.16 -4.40
N PHE A 151 28.95 22.96 -4.73
CA PHE A 151 28.93 23.75 -5.97
C PHE A 151 29.66 25.08 -5.77
N LYS A 152 30.82 25.23 -6.42
CA LYS A 152 31.60 26.48 -6.42
C LYS A 152 31.09 27.53 -7.41
N GLN A 153 30.31 27.09 -8.40
CA GLN A 153 29.70 27.91 -9.44
C GLN A 153 28.38 27.27 -9.88
N GLN A 154 27.49 28.07 -10.47
CA GLN A 154 26.24 27.57 -11.06
C GLN A 154 26.53 26.62 -12.23
N PRO A 155 25.88 25.44 -12.29
CA PRO A 155 25.98 24.57 -13.45
C PRO A 155 25.20 25.14 -14.65
N LEU A 156 25.68 24.87 -15.86
CA LEU A 156 24.99 25.16 -17.12
C LEU A 156 24.46 23.86 -17.74
N LEU A 157 23.16 23.80 -17.99
CA LEU A 157 22.52 22.71 -18.73
C LEU A 157 22.07 23.24 -20.09
N LEU A 158 22.67 22.74 -21.17
CA LEU A 158 22.24 23.05 -22.53
C LEU A 158 21.21 22.01 -22.98
N VAL A 159 19.95 22.45 -23.14
CA VAL A 159 18.85 21.61 -23.64
C VAL A 159 18.55 22.00 -25.09
N SER A 160 18.73 21.07 -26.02
CA SER A 160 18.45 21.29 -27.44
C SER A 160 17.21 20.49 -27.86
N LEU A 161 16.22 21.18 -28.40
CA LEU A 161 15.00 20.59 -28.97
C LEU A 161 15.06 20.74 -30.49
N ASP A 162 15.40 19.66 -31.19
CA ASP A 162 15.58 19.69 -32.64
C ASP A 162 14.27 20.03 -33.36
N GLY A 163 14.35 20.89 -34.37
CA GLY A 163 13.20 21.34 -35.16
C GLY A 163 12.16 22.19 -34.41
N LEU A 164 12.43 22.65 -33.18
CA LEU A 164 11.51 23.52 -32.46
C LEU A 164 11.51 24.94 -33.05
N ARG A 165 10.56 25.21 -33.96
CA ARG A 165 10.42 26.52 -34.62
C ARG A 165 9.88 27.56 -33.63
N ALA A 166 10.36 28.80 -33.74
CA ALA A 166 9.95 29.90 -32.86
C ALA A 166 8.42 30.17 -32.89
N GLU A 167 7.78 29.97 -34.05
CA GLU A 167 6.32 30.08 -34.22
C GLU A 167 5.55 29.15 -33.28
N TYR A 168 6.10 27.99 -32.91
CA TYR A 168 5.38 27.03 -32.06
C TYR A 168 5.09 27.60 -30.67
N LEU A 169 6.02 28.36 -30.09
CA LEU A 169 5.79 29.04 -28.81
C LEU A 169 4.86 30.25 -28.97
N GLN A 170 4.90 30.96 -30.10
CA GLN A 170 4.02 32.11 -30.32
C GLN A 170 2.56 31.70 -30.50
N THR A 171 2.32 30.57 -31.19
CA THR A 171 0.97 30.12 -31.54
C THR A 171 0.38 29.15 -30.51
N TRP A 172 1.21 28.32 -29.89
CA TRP A 172 0.76 27.17 -29.07
C TRP A 172 1.32 27.17 -27.64
N SER A 173 1.82 28.30 -27.12
CA SER A 173 2.39 28.38 -25.77
C SER A 173 1.52 27.75 -24.68
N THR A 174 0.21 27.98 -24.72
CA THR A 174 -0.75 27.46 -23.73
C THR A 174 -0.84 25.93 -23.70
N LEU A 175 -0.41 25.24 -24.76
CA LEU A 175 -0.32 23.78 -24.82
C LEU A 175 1.04 23.24 -24.37
N ILE A 176 2.04 24.11 -24.17
CA ILE A 176 3.41 23.76 -23.78
C ILE A 176 3.83 24.59 -22.55
N PRO A 177 3.12 24.47 -21.42
CA PRO A 177 3.24 25.38 -20.28
C PRO A 177 4.64 25.39 -19.64
N VAL A 178 5.38 24.28 -19.76
CA VAL A 178 6.76 24.20 -19.25
C VAL A 178 7.71 25.10 -20.06
N LEU A 179 7.61 25.09 -21.39
CA LEU A 179 8.45 25.95 -22.22
C LEU A 179 7.99 27.41 -22.18
N ASP A 180 6.69 27.65 -22.10
CA ASP A 180 6.11 29.00 -21.94
C ASP A 180 6.58 29.66 -20.63
N LYS A 181 6.69 28.89 -19.54
CA LYS A 181 7.22 29.40 -18.28
C LYS A 181 8.72 29.71 -18.31
N LEU A 182 9.48 29.02 -19.16
CA LEU A 182 10.92 29.25 -19.32
C LEU A 182 11.23 30.49 -20.20
N SER A 183 10.29 30.92 -21.04
CA SER A 183 10.45 32.07 -21.94
C SER A 183 10.18 33.40 -21.25
#